data_AF-A0A822AMX9-F1
#
_entry.id   AF-A0A822AMX9-F1
#
_cell.length_a   1.000
_cell.length_b   1.000
_cell.length_c   1.000
_cell.angle_alpha   90.00
_cell.angle_beta   90.00
_cell.angle_gamma   90.00
#
_symmetry.space_group_name_H-M   'P 1'
#
loop_
_entity.id
_entity.type
_entity.pdbx_description
1 polymer ?
#
loop_
_entity_poly.entity_id
_entity_poly.type
_entity_poly.pdbx_seq_one_letter_code
_entity_poly.pdbx_strand_id
1 'polypeptide(L)'
;VRRNGRGAESSQEQALGKIYSMLDQFKLKYRELKNLIICGFSGGGAALQRGGGRVTEVAHNNGRAARFCHAKTLGPSLLTIQGHQMQILFSPSSIALHTLQSLVAQNLHARAQTELKPNGEHYVLPRRAPKGYDERKNIEKFHKACQVMREAYFNYMGDLDNPNDKRPANESFNKLFTNAPWISVILGNLSSRPSKRGGHGTINQNITVRNLRGENPKLLDNRAITVERVSAHSGTHFLNYLSVYEGLKTINYDELHEMYLCSKSCRDFMRNTALSLHMTDFDIAWFTMIGETRPDNNEIISLAKNFNPNQYEQNSNKETLAWLELYAYDLAKLVYKCILDKDPSEENFDLHSPLRSGFPNLAEQLKIREESDEFGRYAQADMTNFMNNNLDYVLGTHECLTLQACYAAADVVNAPEGGLNIELTRRKPN
;
A
#
# COMPACT_ATOMS: atom_id res chain seq x y z
N VAL A 1 -2.40 0.86 7.33
CA VAL A 1 -1.73 1.87 6.48
C VAL A 1 -1.98 3.30 6.97
N ARG A 2 -3.17 3.91 6.85
CA ARG A 2 -3.41 5.31 7.28
C ARG A 2 -2.83 5.69 8.66
N ARG A 3 -3.00 4.83 9.68
CA ARG A 3 -2.52 5.08 11.05
C ARG A 3 -1.04 4.75 11.25
N ASN A 4 -0.62 3.56 10.87
CA ASN A 4 0.71 3.02 11.26
C ASN A 4 1.67 2.86 10.06
N GLY A 5 1.40 3.54 8.94
CA GLY A 5 2.08 3.32 7.67
C GLY A 5 2.06 1.84 7.24
N ARG A 6 3.12 1.44 6.54
CA ARG A 6 3.38 0.05 6.13
C ARG A 6 3.78 -0.87 7.28
N GLY A 7 4.24 -0.31 8.42
CA GLY A 7 4.52 -1.06 9.65
C GLY A 7 3.33 -1.80 10.25
N ALA A 8 2.10 -1.46 9.83
CA ALA A 8 0.86 -2.13 10.23
C ALA A 8 0.83 -3.63 9.88
N GLU A 9 1.47 -4.05 8.78
CA GLU A 9 1.36 -5.43 8.26
C GLU A 9 1.91 -6.46 9.24
N SER A 10 3.11 -6.21 9.77
CA SER A 10 3.74 -7.05 10.81
C SER A 10 2.88 -7.12 12.08
N SER A 11 2.28 -6.00 12.49
CA SER A 11 1.44 -5.97 13.69
C SER A 11 0.17 -6.80 13.51
N GLN A 12 -0.44 -6.77 12.32
CA GLN A 12 -1.61 -7.59 11.99
C GLN A 12 -1.25 -9.08 11.93
N GLU A 13 -0.13 -9.44 11.28
CA GLU A 13 0.34 -10.83 11.20
C GLU A 13 0.61 -11.41 12.59
N GLN A 14 1.34 -10.68 13.45
CA GLN A 14 1.64 -11.11 14.81
C GLN A 14 0.40 -11.23 15.69
N ALA A 15 -0.52 -10.26 15.63
CA ALA A 15 -1.75 -10.29 16.41
C ALA A 15 -2.60 -11.50 16.02
N LEU A 16 -2.75 -11.74 14.72
CA LEU A 16 -3.53 -12.85 14.20
C LEU A 16 -2.96 -14.22 14.63
N GLY A 17 -1.65 -14.42 14.46
CA GLY A 17 -1.00 -15.67 14.89
C GLY A 17 -1.15 -15.93 16.39
N LYS A 18 -0.99 -14.89 17.22
CA LYS A 18 -1.18 -14.99 18.68
C LYS A 18 -2.63 -15.34 19.06
N ILE A 19 -3.62 -14.76 18.39
CA ILE A 19 -5.04 -15.06 18.63
C ILE A 19 -5.35 -16.54 18.32
N TYR A 20 -4.84 -17.08 17.21
CA TYR A 20 -5.02 -18.49 16.88
C TYR A 20 -4.36 -19.41 17.91
N SER A 21 -3.12 -19.12 18.30
CA SER A 21 -2.38 -19.89 19.31
C SER A 21 -3.08 -19.85 20.67
N MET A 22 -3.57 -18.68 21.08
CA MET A 22 -4.34 -18.50 22.30
C MET A 22 -5.62 -19.35 22.31
N LEU A 23 -6.36 -19.40 21.20
CA LEU A 23 -7.57 -20.23 21.10
C LEU A 23 -7.30 -21.70 21.42
N ASP A 24 -6.19 -22.26 20.92
CA ASP A 24 -5.83 -23.65 21.19
C ASP A 24 -5.52 -23.88 22.67
N GLN A 25 -4.89 -22.92 23.36
CA GLN A 25 -4.68 -22.98 24.81
C GLN A 25 -6.01 -22.92 25.58
N PHE A 26 -6.95 -22.07 25.15
CA PHE A 26 -8.28 -21.98 25.74
C PHE A 26 -9.06 -23.29 25.59
N LYS A 27 -8.99 -23.95 24.43
CA LYS A 27 -9.62 -25.26 24.18
C LYS A 27 -9.09 -26.37 25.09
N LEU A 28 -7.79 -26.32 25.42
CA LEU A 28 -7.19 -27.28 26.34
C LEU A 28 -7.70 -27.09 27.77
N LYS A 29 -7.94 -25.84 28.18
CA LYS A 29 -8.43 -25.49 29.53
C LYS A 29 -9.95 -25.67 29.68
N TYR A 30 -10.72 -25.30 28.66
CA TYR A 30 -12.19 -25.26 28.67
C TYR A 30 -12.73 -26.21 27.59
N ARG A 31 -13.10 -27.43 27.99
CA ARG A 31 -13.52 -28.51 27.07
C ARG A 31 -14.80 -28.17 26.31
N GLU A 32 -15.66 -27.34 26.88
CA GLU A 32 -16.87 -26.79 26.24
C GLU A 32 -16.53 -25.96 24.98
N LEU A 33 -15.33 -25.38 24.91
CA LEU A 33 -14.87 -24.60 23.77
C LEU A 33 -14.20 -25.44 22.68
N LYS A 34 -14.18 -26.78 22.77
CA LYS A 34 -13.47 -27.66 21.81
C LYS A 34 -13.80 -27.37 20.35
N ASN A 35 -15.04 -26.96 20.07
CA ASN A 35 -15.55 -26.67 18.73
C ASN A 35 -15.47 -25.18 18.34
N LEU A 36 -14.98 -24.30 19.23
CA LEU A 36 -14.84 -22.87 18.94
C LEU A 36 -13.81 -22.68 17.83
N ILE A 37 -14.15 -21.88 16.82
CA ILE A 37 -13.23 -21.57 15.70
C ILE A 37 -13.17 -20.06 15.57
N ILE A 38 -11.96 -19.54 15.35
CA ILE A 38 -11.75 -18.13 15.00
C ILE A 38 -11.50 -18.06 13.49
N CYS A 39 -12.21 -17.14 12.84
CA CYS A 39 -12.05 -16.82 11.43
C CYS A 39 -11.41 -15.44 11.32
N GLY A 40 -10.22 -15.36 10.73
CA GLY A 40 -9.59 -14.07 10.44
C GLY A 40 -10.38 -13.31 9.37
N PHE A 41 -10.89 -12.12 9.69
CA PHE A 41 -11.56 -11.23 8.75
C PHE A 41 -10.61 -10.12 8.26
N SER A 42 -10.32 -10.12 6.96
CA SER A 42 -9.51 -9.08 6.31
C SER A 42 -10.41 -7.99 5.70
N GLY A 43 -10.50 -6.85 6.39
CA GLY A 43 -11.28 -5.70 5.94
C GLY A 43 -10.65 -4.99 4.73
N GLY A 44 -11.48 -4.26 3.97
CA GLY A 44 -11.06 -3.53 2.76
C GLY A 44 -9.88 -2.59 2.99
N GLY A 45 -8.80 -2.79 2.25
CA GLY A 45 -7.61 -1.94 2.27
C GLY A 45 -6.38 -2.59 2.90
N ALA A 46 -6.44 -3.89 3.21
CA ALA A 46 -5.26 -4.69 3.48
C ALA A 46 -4.31 -4.66 2.27
N ALA A 47 -2.99 -4.70 2.48
CA ALA A 47 -2.05 -4.58 1.37
C ALA A 47 -2.18 -5.70 0.33
N LEU A 48 -2.58 -6.90 0.73
CA LEU A 48 -2.86 -8.01 -0.18
C LEU A 48 -4.13 -7.81 -1.01
N GLN A 49 -5.02 -6.92 -0.57
CA GLN A 49 -6.20 -6.49 -1.32
C GLN A 49 -5.88 -5.29 -2.21
N ARG A 50 -4.71 -4.64 -2.10
CA ARG A 50 -4.28 -3.58 -3.02
C ARG A 50 -3.51 -4.26 -4.14
N GLY A 51 -4.11 -4.48 -5.31
CA GLY A 51 -3.41 -5.30 -6.32
C GLY A 51 -4.21 -6.33 -7.09
N GLY A 52 -5.49 -6.56 -6.73
CA GLY A 52 -6.45 -7.37 -7.48
C GLY A 52 -6.16 -8.87 -7.58
N GLY A 53 -4.98 -9.30 -8.02
CA GLY A 53 -4.67 -10.73 -8.17
C GLY A 53 -4.36 -11.46 -6.85
N ARG A 54 -3.99 -10.73 -5.79
CA ARG A 54 -3.43 -11.31 -4.56
C ARG A 54 -4.40 -11.39 -3.39
N VAL A 55 -5.62 -10.89 -3.58
CA VAL A 55 -6.68 -10.99 -2.57
C VAL A 55 -6.99 -12.44 -2.23
N THR A 56 -6.80 -13.34 -3.19
CA THR A 56 -6.98 -14.79 -3.03
C THR A 56 -5.97 -15.39 -2.04
N GLU A 57 -4.78 -14.79 -1.89
CA GLU A 57 -3.70 -15.29 -1.02
C GLU A 57 -3.86 -14.88 0.47
N VAL A 58 -4.89 -14.10 0.83
CA VAL A 58 -5.13 -13.68 2.22
C VAL A 58 -5.21 -14.89 3.15
N ALA A 59 -5.90 -15.96 2.73
CA ALA A 59 -6.03 -17.16 3.53
C ALA A 59 -4.68 -17.83 3.82
N HIS A 60 -3.81 -17.92 2.81
CA HIS A 60 -2.46 -18.45 2.98
C HIS A 60 -1.67 -17.64 4.02
N ASN A 61 -1.70 -16.31 3.95
CA ASN A 61 -1.00 -15.50 4.94
C ASN A 61 -1.54 -15.70 6.37
N ASN A 62 -2.84 -15.92 6.53
CA ASN A 62 -3.43 -16.31 7.83
C ASN A 62 -2.93 -17.67 8.32
N GLY A 63 -2.87 -18.69 7.44
CA GLY A 63 -2.34 -20.01 7.75
C GLY A 63 -0.87 -19.99 8.17
N ARG A 64 -0.06 -19.17 7.49
CA ARG A 64 1.35 -18.97 7.82
C ARG A 64 1.51 -18.33 9.20
N ALA A 65 0.77 -17.25 9.47
CA ALA A 65 0.79 -16.56 10.76
C ALA A 65 0.40 -17.51 11.91
N ALA A 66 -0.64 -18.31 11.70
CA ALA A 66 -1.08 -19.34 12.63
C ALA A 66 0.03 -20.38 12.90
N ARG A 67 0.64 -20.92 11.84
CA ARG A 67 1.73 -21.90 11.92
C ARG A 67 2.95 -21.34 12.67
N PHE A 68 3.36 -20.10 12.41
CA PHE A 68 4.47 -19.46 13.12
C PHE A 68 4.24 -19.33 14.62
N CYS A 69 2.99 -19.15 15.04
CA CYS A 69 2.61 -19.13 16.45
C CYS A 69 2.21 -20.51 17.00
N HIS A 70 2.52 -21.58 16.27
CA HIS A 70 2.22 -22.97 16.63
C HIS A 70 0.73 -23.25 16.89
N ALA A 71 -0.16 -22.51 16.22
CA ALA A 71 -1.57 -22.83 16.23
C ALA A 71 -1.81 -24.15 15.47
N LYS A 72 -2.63 -25.00 16.07
CA LYS A 72 -3.10 -26.29 15.56
C LYS A 72 -4.43 -26.18 14.83
N THR A 73 -5.18 -25.11 15.09
CA THR A 73 -6.46 -24.86 14.41
C THR A 73 -6.55 -23.44 13.86
N LEU A 74 -7.02 -23.33 12.62
CA LEU A 74 -7.58 -22.08 12.09
C LEU A 74 -8.94 -22.35 11.46
N GLY A 75 -9.80 -21.32 11.49
CA GLY A 75 -11.02 -21.26 10.70
C GLY A 75 -10.78 -20.75 9.28
N PRO A 76 -11.81 -20.80 8.42
CA PRO A 76 -11.76 -20.21 7.10
C PRO A 76 -11.47 -18.72 7.20
N SER A 77 -10.69 -18.21 6.24
CA SER A 77 -10.41 -16.78 6.15
C SER A 77 -11.56 -16.07 5.46
N LEU A 78 -12.00 -14.97 6.06
CA LEU A 78 -13.02 -14.09 5.51
C LEU A 78 -12.34 -12.83 4.98
N LEU A 79 -12.84 -12.27 3.88
CA LEU A 79 -12.24 -11.07 3.30
C LEU A 79 -13.29 -10.19 2.63
N THR A 80 -13.03 -8.88 2.66
CA THR A 80 -13.77 -7.89 1.87
C THR A 80 -13.19 -7.84 0.46
N ILE A 81 -14.00 -8.14 -0.57
CA ILE A 81 -13.68 -7.74 -1.94
C ILE A 81 -14.03 -6.26 -2.08
N GLN A 82 -13.07 -5.42 -2.46
CA GLN A 82 -13.36 -4.00 -2.62
C GLN A 82 -14.22 -3.78 -3.87
N GLY A 83 -15.14 -2.81 -3.84
CA GLY A 83 -16.12 -2.61 -4.91
C GLY A 83 -15.50 -2.50 -6.32
N HIS A 84 -14.36 -1.82 -6.43
CA HIS A 84 -13.62 -1.71 -7.69
C HIS A 84 -13.05 -3.05 -8.18
N GLN A 85 -12.71 -3.98 -7.27
CA GLN A 85 -12.16 -5.29 -7.65
C GLN A 85 -13.25 -6.24 -8.12
N MET A 86 -14.51 -5.97 -7.79
CA MET A 86 -15.61 -6.84 -8.19
C MET A 86 -15.66 -7.01 -9.70
N GLN A 87 -15.44 -5.92 -10.43
CA GLN A 87 -15.48 -5.97 -11.89
C GLN A 87 -14.33 -6.82 -12.44
N ILE A 88 -13.11 -6.60 -11.93
CA ILE A 88 -11.93 -7.34 -12.38
C ILE A 88 -12.02 -8.82 -12.04
N LEU A 89 -12.45 -9.15 -10.82
CA LEU A 89 -12.43 -10.52 -10.31
C LEU A 89 -13.64 -11.35 -10.76
N PHE A 90 -14.76 -10.72 -11.11
CA PHE A 90 -16.02 -11.43 -11.34
C PHE A 90 -16.77 -11.06 -12.64
N SER A 91 -16.31 -10.12 -13.48
CA SER A 91 -17.05 -9.77 -14.71
C SER A 91 -16.81 -10.73 -15.87
N PRO A 92 -15.57 -11.16 -16.20
CA PRO A 92 -15.40 -12.28 -17.11
C PRO A 92 -15.68 -13.59 -16.37
N SER A 93 -16.60 -14.42 -16.88
CA SER A 93 -16.96 -15.68 -16.22
C SER A 93 -15.77 -16.63 -16.00
N SER A 94 -14.78 -16.60 -16.90
CA SER A 94 -13.53 -17.35 -16.76
C SER A 94 -12.70 -16.88 -15.56
N ILE A 95 -12.52 -15.56 -15.41
CA ILE A 95 -11.79 -14.97 -14.27
C ILE A 95 -12.57 -15.19 -12.97
N ALA A 96 -13.90 -15.09 -13.00
CA ALA A 96 -14.75 -15.38 -11.85
C ALA A 96 -14.53 -16.80 -11.32
N LEU A 97 -14.53 -17.80 -12.21
CA LEU A 97 -14.31 -19.19 -11.83
C LEU A 97 -12.91 -19.41 -11.26
N HIS A 98 -11.87 -18.87 -11.91
CA HIS A 98 -10.49 -18.98 -11.42
C HIS A 98 -10.29 -18.27 -10.07
N THR A 99 -10.96 -17.14 -9.85
CA THR A 99 -10.95 -16.42 -8.58
C THR A 99 -11.56 -17.28 -7.47
N LEU A 100 -12.72 -17.88 -7.71
CA LEU A 100 -13.37 -18.77 -6.74
C LEU A 100 -12.52 -20.01 -6.45
N GLN A 101 -11.97 -20.66 -7.47
CA GLN A 101 -11.06 -21.80 -7.33
C GLN A 101 -9.84 -21.43 -6.50
N SER A 102 -9.24 -20.26 -6.77
CA SER A 102 -8.08 -19.76 -6.03
C SER A 102 -8.43 -19.50 -4.56
N LEU A 103 -9.57 -18.88 -4.27
CA LEU A 103 -10.02 -18.65 -2.89
C LEU A 103 -10.20 -19.94 -2.10
N VAL A 104 -10.78 -20.97 -2.72
CA VAL A 104 -10.93 -22.30 -2.10
C VAL A 104 -9.56 -22.95 -1.89
N ALA A 105 -8.71 -22.97 -2.91
CA ALA A 105 -7.39 -23.58 -2.85
C ALA A 105 -6.51 -22.95 -1.76
N GLN A 106 -6.52 -21.62 -1.63
CA GLN A 106 -5.72 -20.91 -0.63
C GLN A 106 -6.24 -21.15 0.80
N ASN A 107 -7.55 -21.31 1.00
CA ASN A 107 -8.11 -21.72 2.30
C ASN A 107 -7.72 -23.16 2.67
N LEU A 108 -7.80 -24.09 1.71
CA LEU A 108 -7.35 -25.48 1.93
C LEU A 108 -5.85 -25.53 2.25
N HIS A 109 -5.04 -24.76 1.51
CA HIS A 109 -3.61 -24.65 1.75
C HIS A 109 -3.31 -24.10 3.15
N ALA A 110 -4.01 -23.03 3.57
CA ALA A 110 -3.86 -22.47 4.92
C ALA A 110 -4.20 -23.49 6.00
N ARG A 111 -5.26 -24.30 5.80
CA ARG A 111 -5.62 -25.39 6.70
C ARG A 111 -4.51 -26.42 6.83
N ALA A 112 -4.01 -26.90 5.70
CA ALA A 112 -2.92 -27.88 5.66
C ALA A 112 -1.59 -27.35 6.26
N GLN A 113 -1.39 -26.02 6.34
CA GLN A 113 -0.23 -25.44 7.02
C GLN A 113 -0.26 -25.56 8.54
N THR A 114 -1.44 -25.66 9.15
CA THR A 114 -1.59 -25.79 10.62
C THR A 114 -1.89 -27.21 11.05
N GLU A 115 -2.48 -28.01 10.15
CA GLU A 115 -2.84 -29.38 10.45
C GLU A 115 -1.59 -30.26 10.56
N LEU A 116 -1.61 -31.14 11.57
CA LEU A 116 -0.55 -32.10 11.85
C LEU A 116 -0.93 -33.47 11.31
N LYS A 117 0.03 -34.11 10.65
CA LYS A 117 0.02 -35.54 10.35
C LYS A 117 0.08 -36.35 11.65
N PRO A 118 -0.26 -37.65 11.62
CA PRO A 118 -0.14 -38.54 12.79
C PRO A 118 1.26 -38.58 13.41
N ASN A 119 2.32 -38.32 12.62
CA ASN A 119 3.71 -38.25 13.09
C ASN A 119 4.08 -36.90 13.76
N GLY A 120 3.13 -35.97 13.89
CA GLY A 120 3.34 -34.66 14.51
C GLY A 120 3.93 -33.59 13.59
N GLU A 121 4.15 -33.87 12.30
CA GLU A 121 4.63 -32.89 11.32
C GLU A 121 3.47 -32.18 10.61
N HIS A 122 3.67 -30.93 10.17
CA HIS A 122 2.68 -30.23 9.35
C HIS A 122 2.54 -30.85 7.95
N TYR A 123 1.34 -30.82 7.36
CA TYR A 123 1.12 -31.27 5.98
C TYR A 123 1.85 -30.40 4.95
N VAL A 124 1.94 -29.09 5.21
CA VAL A 124 2.69 -28.15 4.38
C VAL A 124 3.95 -27.72 5.09
N LEU A 125 5.10 -28.15 4.54
CA LEU A 125 6.41 -27.72 5.01
C LEU A 125 6.75 -26.32 4.45
N PRO A 126 7.51 -25.50 5.20
CA PRO A 126 8.07 -24.26 4.66
C PRO A 126 8.92 -24.54 3.41
N ARG A 127 9.11 -23.50 2.59
CA ARG A 127 10.03 -23.58 1.45
C ARG A 127 11.43 -23.94 1.96
N ARG A 128 12.17 -24.79 1.22
CA ARG A 128 13.54 -25.19 1.62
C ARG A 128 14.43 -23.94 1.76
N ALA A 129 14.81 -23.67 3.01
CA ALA A 129 15.71 -22.59 3.35
C ALA A 129 17.17 -23.06 3.30
N PRO A 130 18.15 -22.14 3.13
CA PRO A 130 19.57 -22.46 3.23
C PRO A 130 19.93 -23.12 4.56
N LYS A 131 21.03 -23.88 4.59
CA LYS A 131 21.55 -24.47 5.82
C LYS A 131 21.89 -23.34 6.81
N GLY A 132 21.30 -23.38 8.00
CA GLY A 132 21.46 -22.33 9.03
C GLY A 132 20.48 -21.15 8.92
N TYR A 133 19.57 -21.13 7.93
CA TYR A 133 18.51 -20.13 7.87
C TYR A 133 17.41 -20.45 8.89
N ASP A 134 17.26 -19.57 9.86
CA ASP A 134 16.15 -19.60 10.82
C ASP A 134 15.05 -18.62 10.37
N GLU A 135 13.94 -19.17 9.87
CA GLU A 135 12.78 -18.39 9.41
C GLU A 135 12.20 -17.54 10.55
N ARG A 136 12.22 -18.05 11.78
CA ARG A 136 11.68 -17.35 12.96
C ARG A 136 12.55 -16.16 13.33
N LYS A 137 13.86 -16.35 13.40
CA LYS A 137 14.80 -15.25 13.71
C LYS A 137 14.71 -14.13 12.67
N ASN A 138 14.61 -14.50 11.39
CA ASN A 138 14.53 -13.55 10.29
C ASN A 138 13.17 -12.83 10.22
N ILE A 139 12.05 -13.51 10.47
CA ILE A 139 10.76 -12.83 10.54
C ILE A 139 10.68 -11.90 11.75
N GLU A 140 11.28 -12.26 12.89
CA GLU A 140 11.37 -11.37 14.05
C GLU A 140 12.21 -10.11 13.75
N LYS A 141 13.31 -10.23 12.99
CA LYS A 141 14.05 -9.06 12.47
C LYS A 141 13.18 -8.19 11.56
N PHE A 142 12.43 -8.81 10.64
CA PHE A 142 11.49 -8.08 9.77
C PHE A 142 10.43 -7.33 10.59
N HIS A 143 9.91 -7.96 11.63
CA HIS A 143 8.92 -7.37 12.50
C HIS A 143 9.47 -6.15 13.25
N LYS A 144 10.73 -6.19 13.69
CA LYS A 144 11.42 -5.03 14.28
C LYS A 144 11.61 -3.90 13.26
N ALA A 145 12.03 -4.22 12.04
CA ALA A 145 12.09 -3.23 10.96
C ALA A 145 10.72 -2.57 10.71
N CYS A 146 9.63 -3.34 10.72
CA CYS A 146 8.27 -2.79 10.60
C CYS A 146 7.87 -1.87 11.77
N GLN A 147 8.38 -2.11 12.98
CA GLN A 147 8.17 -1.19 14.11
C GLN A 147 8.88 0.15 13.86
N VAL A 148 10.12 0.12 13.37
CA VAL A 148 10.85 1.32 12.95
C VAL A 148 10.10 2.07 11.84
N MET A 149 9.54 1.36 10.85
CA MET A 149 8.69 1.99 9.82
C MET A 149 7.49 2.71 10.43
N ARG A 150 6.83 2.10 11.43
CA ARG A 150 5.68 2.72 12.10
C ARG A 150 6.10 4.00 12.84
N GLU A 151 7.20 3.95 13.57
CA GLU A 151 7.72 5.10 14.32
C GLU A 151 8.13 6.24 13.37
N ALA A 152 8.85 5.92 12.29
CA ALA A 152 9.20 6.89 11.26
C ALA A 152 7.95 7.47 10.58
N TYR A 153 6.93 6.65 10.31
CA TYR A 153 5.66 7.15 9.77
C TYR A 153 5.00 8.16 10.71
N PHE A 154 5.00 7.91 12.03
CA PHE A 154 4.48 8.87 13.00
C PHE A 154 5.30 10.16 13.07
N ASN A 155 6.61 10.09 12.82
CA ASN A 155 7.43 11.29 12.74
C ASN A 155 7.06 12.17 11.53
N TYR A 156 6.63 11.58 10.41
CA TYR A 156 6.19 12.32 9.23
C TYR A 156 4.71 12.72 9.23
N MET A 157 3.85 11.92 9.85
CA MET A 157 2.39 12.06 9.70
C MET A 157 1.70 12.47 11.01
N GLY A 158 2.41 12.45 12.15
CA GLY A 158 1.85 12.66 13.48
C GLY A 158 1.17 11.41 14.05
N ASP A 159 0.99 11.36 15.38
CA ASP A 159 0.21 10.31 16.03
C ASP A 159 -1.29 10.64 15.99
N LEU A 160 -2.10 9.75 15.39
CA LEU A 160 -3.54 9.95 15.27
C LEU A 160 -4.32 9.56 16.53
N ASP A 161 -3.70 8.87 17.49
CA ASP A 161 -4.36 8.37 18.69
C ASP A 161 -4.05 9.22 19.94
N ASN A 162 -3.19 10.24 19.82
CA ASN A 162 -2.92 11.21 20.87
C ASN A 162 -3.48 12.60 20.49
N PRO A 163 -4.69 12.97 20.95
CA PRO A 163 -5.29 14.28 20.65
C PRO A 163 -4.52 15.48 21.24
N ASN A 164 -3.57 15.22 22.15
CA ASN A 164 -2.66 16.23 22.69
C ASN A 164 -1.33 16.29 21.94
N ASP A 165 -1.12 15.41 20.95
CA ASP A 165 0.08 15.43 20.12
C ASP A 165 0.01 16.59 19.14
N LYS A 166 0.54 17.73 19.58
CA LYS A 166 0.70 18.96 18.78
C LYS A 166 1.95 18.92 17.88
N ARG A 167 2.55 17.74 17.64
CA ARG A 167 3.77 17.68 16.82
C ARG A 167 3.46 18.20 15.41
N PRO A 168 4.28 19.14 14.89
CA PRO A 168 4.11 19.72 13.56
C PRO A 168 4.44 18.74 12.42
N ALA A 169 4.67 17.46 12.74
CA ALA A 169 5.12 16.38 11.86
C ALA A 169 4.47 16.37 10.46
N ASN A 170 3.17 16.64 10.40
CA ASN A 170 2.38 16.56 9.18
C ASN A 170 2.15 17.93 8.51
N GLU A 171 2.71 19.04 8.99
CA GLU A 171 2.35 20.34 8.44
C GLU A 171 2.81 20.52 6.99
N SER A 172 4.04 20.10 6.68
CA SER A 172 4.54 20.13 5.29
C SER A 172 3.66 19.28 4.37
N PHE A 173 3.29 18.08 4.80
CA PHE A 173 2.41 17.19 4.03
C PHE A 173 0.99 17.73 3.93
N ASN A 174 0.40 18.24 5.00
CA ASN A 174 -0.93 18.87 4.93
C ASN A 174 -0.92 20.09 3.99
N LYS A 175 0.15 20.90 4.00
CA LYS A 175 0.32 22.05 3.11
C LYS A 175 0.48 21.63 1.65
N LEU A 176 1.28 20.60 1.38
CA LEU A 176 1.42 20.01 0.05
C LEU A 176 0.08 19.45 -0.44
N PHE A 177 -0.54 18.59 0.37
CA PHE A 177 -1.79 17.92 0.02
C PHE A 177 -3.00 18.85 0.06
N THR A 178 -2.87 20.10 0.50
CA THR A 178 -3.94 21.09 0.37
C THR A 178 -4.34 21.19 -1.11
N ASN A 179 -3.40 21.16 -2.04
CA ASN A 179 -3.63 21.28 -3.49
C ASN A 179 -3.98 19.96 -4.20
N ALA A 180 -4.07 18.85 -3.49
CA ALA A 180 -4.37 17.54 -4.08
C ALA A 180 -5.79 17.50 -4.70
N PRO A 181 -6.14 16.47 -5.51
CA PRO A 181 -7.40 16.40 -6.26
C PRO A 181 -8.61 16.03 -5.37
N TRP A 182 -8.82 16.79 -4.29
CA TRP A 182 -9.86 16.55 -3.29
C TRP A 182 -11.25 16.49 -3.88
N ILE A 183 -11.57 17.40 -4.81
CA ILE A 183 -12.92 17.53 -5.36
C ILE A 183 -13.24 16.32 -6.21
N SER A 184 -12.34 15.93 -7.11
CA SER A 184 -12.47 14.71 -7.92
C SER A 184 -12.65 13.47 -7.04
N VAL A 185 -11.87 13.36 -5.96
CA VAL A 185 -12.01 12.24 -5.02
C VAL A 185 -13.32 12.29 -4.23
N ILE A 186 -13.78 13.46 -3.78
CA ILE A 186 -15.03 13.60 -3.01
C ILE A 186 -16.24 13.30 -3.89
N LEU A 187 -16.25 13.83 -5.12
CA LEU A 187 -17.34 13.65 -6.07
C LEU A 187 -17.34 12.26 -6.71
N GLY A 188 -16.16 11.71 -7.00
CA GLY A 188 -15.99 10.40 -7.64
C GLY A 188 -16.13 9.22 -6.68
N ASN A 189 -15.77 9.40 -5.40
CA ASN A 189 -16.04 8.42 -4.36
C ASN A 189 -17.50 8.53 -3.88
N LEU A 190 -18.43 8.26 -4.80
CA LEU A 190 -19.89 8.19 -4.57
C LEU A 190 -20.22 7.02 -3.63
N SER A 191 -19.86 7.18 -2.37
CA SER A 191 -20.25 6.28 -1.30
C SER A 191 -21.50 6.84 -0.65
N SER A 192 -22.43 5.98 -0.21
CA SER A 192 -23.60 6.39 0.60
C SER A 192 -23.23 7.06 1.94
N ARG A 193 -21.93 7.12 2.26
CA ARG A 193 -21.39 7.74 3.46
C ARG A 193 -20.54 8.97 3.11
N PRO A 194 -20.58 10.02 3.95
CA PRO A 194 -19.76 11.23 3.78
C PRO A 194 -18.25 10.93 3.80
N SER A 195 -17.47 11.72 3.07
CA SER A 195 -15.99 11.65 3.01
C SER A 195 -15.33 11.94 4.38
N LYS A 196 -15.88 12.89 5.14
CA LYS A 196 -15.54 13.17 6.54
C LYS A 196 -16.40 12.34 7.52
N ARG A 197 -15.89 12.05 8.72
CA ARG A 197 -16.71 11.44 9.78
C ARG A 197 -17.73 12.47 10.29
N GLY A 198 -19.01 12.09 10.34
CA GLY A 198 -20.09 12.98 10.80
C GLY A 198 -20.62 14.00 9.79
N GLY A 199 -20.12 14.02 8.54
CA GLY A 199 -20.65 14.92 7.50
C GLY A 199 -22.01 14.48 6.94
N HIS A 200 -22.74 15.39 6.28
CA HIS A 200 -23.91 15.05 5.48
C HIS A 200 -23.50 14.86 4.01
N GLY A 201 -24.18 13.97 3.27
CA GLY A 201 -23.95 13.78 1.84
C GLY A 201 -24.32 15.04 1.06
N THR A 202 -23.49 15.43 0.10
CA THR A 202 -23.65 16.65 -0.69
C THR A 202 -24.62 16.42 -1.86
N ILE A 203 -25.92 16.61 -1.61
CA ILE A 203 -26.96 16.71 -2.64
C ILE A 203 -27.47 18.16 -2.66
N ASN A 204 -26.60 19.12 -2.95
CA ASN A 204 -27.02 20.50 -3.22
C ASN A 204 -26.54 20.89 -4.61
N GLN A 205 -27.42 21.55 -5.36
CA GLN A 205 -27.03 22.32 -6.55
C GLN A 205 -26.36 23.62 -6.06
N ASN A 206 -25.38 24.13 -6.81
CA ASN A 206 -24.58 25.32 -6.49
C ASN A 206 -23.56 25.18 -5.34
N ILE A 207 -22.83 24.07 -5.29
CA ILE A 207 -21.73 23.92 -4.32
C ILE A 207 -20.46 24.55 -4.89
N THR A 208 -19.83 25.45 -4.13
CA THR A 208 -18.54 26.02 -4.50
C THR A 208 -17.41 25.01 -4.26
N VAL A 209 -16.30 25.18 -4.99
CA VAL A 209 -15.04 24.46 -4.75
C VAL A 209 -14.63 24.52 -3.27
N ARG A 210 -14.72 25.72 -2.66
CA ARG A 210 -14.45 25.94 -1.22
C ARG A 210 -15.33 25.09 -0.32
N ASN A 211 -16.61 24.93 -0.63
CA ASN A 211 -17.53 24.13 0.17
C ASN A 211 -17.20 22.63 0.15
N LEU A 212 -16.73 22.09 -0.98
CA LEU A 212 -16.36 20.67 -1.09
C LEU A 212 -15.00 20.35 -0.47
N ARG A 213 -13.96 21.08 -0.89
CA ARG A 213 -12.58 20.84 -0.45
C ARG A 213 -12.35 21.35 0.98
N GLY A 214 -12.94 22.49 1.34
CA GLY A 214 -12.51 23.32 2.46
C GLY A 214 -11.28 24.17 2.09
N GLU A 215 -10.96 25.16 2.92
CA GLU A 215 -9.81 26.05 2.67
C GLU A 215 -8.46 25.36 2.93
N ASN A 216 -8.38 24.57 4.01
CA ASN A 216 -7.17 23.87 4.42
C ASN A 216 -7.51 22.41 4.77
N PRO A 217 -7.76 21.54 3.78
CA PRO A 217 -8.11 20.14 4.04
C PRO A 217 -6.93 19.42 4.71
N LYS A 218 -7.18 18.92 5.91
CA LYS A 218 -6.20 18.10 6.63
C LYS A 218 -6.28 16.65 6.16
N LEU A 219 -5.14 16.10 5.74
CA LEU A 219 -5.10 14.82 5.06
C LEU A 219 -5.64 13.68 5.95
N LEU A 220 -5.16 13.59 7.19
CA LEU A 220 -5.47 12.47 8.09
C LEU A 220 -6.82 12.58 8.83
N ASP A 221 -7.47 13.74 8.79
CA ASP A 221 -8.82 13.95 9.35
C ASP A 221 -9.88 13.21 8.51
N ASN A 222 -9.54 12.84 7.28
CA ASN A 222 -10.42 12.15 6.34
C ASN A 222 -10.38 10.62 6.49
N ARG A 223 -11.41 9.93 5.98
CA ARG A 223 -11.50 8.46 6.02
C ARG A 223 -10.37 7.81 5.22
N ALA A 224 -9.98 6.59 5.61
CA ALA A 224 -8.86 5.86 4.99
C ALA A 224 -8.96 5.74 3.46
N ILE A 225 -10.15 5.46 2.93
CA ILE A 225 -10.37 5.41 1.48
C ILE A 225 -10.12 6.76 0.81
N THR A 226 -10.54 7.87 1.43
CA THR A 226 -10.31 9.22 0.92
C THR A 226 -8.82 9.54 0.90
N VAL A 227 -8.10 9.27 2.00
CA VAL A 227 -6.64 9.52 2.07
C VAL A 227 -5.90 8.71 1.02
N GLU A 228 -6.24 7.44 0.88
CA GLU A 228 -5.64 6.54 -0.12
C GLU A 228 -5.91 7.01 -1.55
N ARG A 229 -7.14 7.41 -1.86
CA ARG A 229 -7.49 7.95 -3.18
C ARG A 229 -6.82 9.29 -3.44
N VAL A 230 -6.77 10.20 -2.47
CA VAL A 230 -6.06 11.48 -2.64
C VAL A 230 -4.57 11.25 -2.91
N SER A 231 -3.93 10.34 -2.18
CA SER A 231 -2.53 9.97 -2.41
C SER A 231 -2.29 9.36 -3.79
N ALA A 232 -3.21 8.52 -4.26
CA ALA A 232 -3.09 7.81 -5.53
C ALA A 232 -3.35 8.75 -6.72
N HIS A 233 -4.46 9.50 -6.67
CA HIS A 233 -4.83 10.46 -7.71
C HIS A 233 -3.92 11.70 -7.77
N SER A 234 -3.13 11.98 -6.72
CA SER A 234 -2.09 13.01 -6.78
C SER A 234 -0.80 12.55 -7.47
N GLY A 235 -0.76 11.33 -8.02
CA GLY A 235 0.45 10.73 -8.61
C GLY A 235 1.48 10.23 -7.60
N THR A 236 1.34 10.54 -6.31
CA THR A 236 2.40 10.24 -5.33
C THR A 236 2.41 8.80 -4.85
N HIS A 237 1.26 8.20 -4.52
CA HIS A 237 1.17 6.90 -3.84
C HIS A 237 1.89 6.80 -2.49
N PHE A 238 2.26 7.93 -1.88
CA PHE A 238 3.16 8.00 -0.73
C PHE A 238 2.75 7.12 0.47
N LEU A 239 1.45 6.92 0.72
CA LEU A 239 0.99 6.08 1.84
C LEU A 239 1.52 4.64 1.79
N ASN A 240 1.87 4.16 0.59
CA ASN A 240 2.32 2.78 0.40
C ASN A 240 3.83 2.60 0.56
N TYR A 241 4.61 3.68 0.64
CA TYR A 241 6.06 3.59 0.68
C TYR A 241 6.75 4.56 1.66
N LEU A 242 6.05 5.60 2.12
CA LEU A 242 6.54 6.48 3.18
C LEU A 242 6.90 5.64 4.41
N SER A 243 8.05 5.97 5.01
CA SER A 243 8.67 5.31 6.16
C SER A 243 9.29 3.93 5.93
N VAL A 244 9.12 3.35 4.73
CA VAL A 244 9.64 2.01 4.44
C VAL A 244 11.18 2.01 4.43
N TYR A 245 11.78 3.06 3.89
CA TYR A 245 13.24 3.19 3.81
C TYR A 245 13.90 3.07 5.19
N GLU A 246 13.32 3.74 6.19
CA GLU A 246 13.81 3.76 7.57
C GLU A 246 13.83 2.38 8.23
N GLY A 247 12.83 1.54 7.95
CA GLY A 247 12.81 0.18 8.48
C GLY A 247 13.77 -0.74 7.74
N LEU A 248 13.76 -0.70 6.41
CA LEU A 248 14.57 -1.60 5.60
C LEU A 248 16.07 -1.36 5.80
N LYS A 249 16.51 -0.11 6.00
CA LYS A 249 17.92 0.22 6.27
C LYS A 249 18.47 -0.34 7.60
N THR A 250 17.60 -0.80 8.51
CA THR A 250 18.04 -1.44 9.77
C THR A 250 18.47 -2.89 9.60
N ILE A 251 18.13 -3.50 8.46
CA ILE A 251 18.49 -4.87 8.13
C ILE A 251 19.67 -4.81 7.17
N ASN A 252 20.71 -5.58 7.43
CA ASN A 252 21.81 -5.70 6.49
C ASN A 252 21.29 -6.22 5.15
N TYR A 253 21.82 -5.68 4.07
CA TYR A 253 21.39 -5.98 2.72
C TYR A 253 21.34 -7.49 2.38
N ASP A 254 22.39 -8.25 2.72
CA ASP A 254 22.47 -9.69 2.40
C ASP A 254 21.38 -10.47 3.16
N GLU A 255 21.14 -10.09 4.41
CA GLU A 255 20.05 -10.65 5.21
C GLU A 255 18.68 -10.30 4.61
N LEU A 256 18.51 -9.06 4.13
CA LEU A 256 17.27 -8.59 3.53
C LEU A 256 16.94 -9.34 2.24
N HIS A 257 17.94 -9.59 1.39
CA HIS A 257 17.78 -10.40 0.18
C HIS A 257 17.41 -11.85 0.52
N GLU A 258 18.14 -12.48 1.45
CA GLU A 258 17.80 -13.84 1.92
C GLU A 258 16.39 -13.91 2.53
N MET A 259 15.98 -12.87 3.26
CA MET A 259 14.63 -12.73 3.77
C MET A 259 13.60 -12.63 2.65
N TYR A 260 13.86 -11.87 1.58
CA TYR A 260 13.00 -11.83 0.40
C TYR A 260 12.88 -13.21 -0.27
N LEU A 261 13.99 -13.95 -0.39
CA LEU A 261 14.00 -15.28 -1.00
C LEU A 261 13.26 -16.33 -0.17
N CYS A 262 13.34 -16.26 1.14
CA CYS A 262 12.85 -17.32 2.04
C CYS A 262 11.52 -16.98 2.73
N SER A 263 11.29 -15.73 3.12
CA SER A 263 10.06 -15.29 3.80
C SER A 263 9.02 -14.77 2.82
N LYS A 264 7.83 -15.36 2.83
CA LYS A 264 6.70 -14.84 2.05
C LYS A 264 6.26 -13.45 2.55
N SER A 265 6.34 -13.13 3.84
CA SER A 265 5.95 -11.78 4.34
C SER A 265 6.84 -10.71 3.73
N CYS A 266 8.16 -10.93 3.78
CA CYS A 266 9.13 -9.99 3.21
C CYS A 266 8.93 -9.87 1.68
N ARG A 267 8.76 -11.01 0.99
CA ARG A 267 8.52 -11.03 -0.46
C ARG A 267 7.27 -10.25 -0.86
N ASP A 268 6.17 -10.48 -0.16
CA ASP A 268 4.89 -9.83 -0.43
C ASP A 268 4.98 -8.33 -0.17
N PHE A 269 5.66 -7.94 0.92
CA PHE A 269 5.92 -6.56 1.26
C PHE A 269 6.73 -5.85 0.17
N MET A 270 7.87 -6.41 -0.24
CA MET A 270 8.75 -5.82 -1.26
C MET A 270 8.05 -5.66 -2.61
N ARG A 271 7.27 -6.67 -3.01
CA ARG A 271 6.49 -6.62 -4.26
C ARG A 271 5.45 -5.52 -4.25
N ASN A 272 4.72 -5.37 -3.14
CA ASN A 272 3.72 -4.33 -3.01
C ASN A 272 4.35 -2.93 -2.98
N THR A 273 5.53 -2.80 -2.38
CA THR A 273 6.33 -1.56 -2.43
C THR A 273 6.78 -1.26 -3.85
N ALA A 274 7.35 -2.24 -4.58
CA ALA A 274 7.76 -2.09 -5.97
C ALA A 274 6.59 -1.70 -6.89
N LEU A 275 5.43 -2.33 -6.72
CA LEU A 275 4.20 -1.97 -7.43
C LEU A 275 3.79 -0.51 -7.14
N SER A 276 3.85 -0.10 -5.88
CA SER A 276 3.46 1.26 -5.50
C SER A 276 4.41 2.32 -6.06
N LEU A 277 5.71 2.04 -6.09
CA LEU A 277 6.73 2.91 -6.69
C LEU A 277 6.58 3.01 -8.20
N HIS A 278 6.25 1.90 -8.87
CA HIS A 278 6.00 1.89 -10.31
C HIS A 278 4.81 2.77 -10.71
N MET A 279 3.77 2.84 -9.88
CA MET A 279 2.61 3.70 -10.15
C MET A 279 2.84 5.18 -9.79
N THR A 280 3.94 5.47 -9.09
CA THR A 280 4.25 6.84 -8.72
C THR A 280 4.67 7.60 -9.97
N ASP A 281 3.99 8.71 -10.22
CA ASP A 281 4.20 9.58 -11.38
C ASP A 281 4.43 11.00 -10.86
N PHE A 282 5.71 11.38 -10.76
CA PHE A 282 6.06 12.70 -10.25
C PHE A 282 5.79 13.80 -11.26
N ASP A 283 5.75 13.54 -12.56
CA ASP A 283 5.34 14.53 -13.55
C ASP A 283 3.90 14.97 -13.30
N ILE A 284 3.00 14.00 -13.10
CA ILE A 284 1.62 14.27 -12.68
C ILE A 284 1.55 14.90 -11.29
N ALA A 285 2.39 14.46 -10.34
CA ALA A 285 2.39 14.98 -8.98
C ALA A 285 2.78 16.47 -8.90
N TRP A 286 3.81 16.87 -9.63
CA TRP A 286 4.24 18.26 -9.77
C TRP A 286 3.13 19.09 -10.42
N PHE A 287 2.59 18.60 -11.54
CA PHE A 287 1.52 19.31 -12.22
C PHE A 287 0.27 19.45 -11.35
N THR A 288 -0.13 18.41 -10.62
CA THR A 288 -1.37 18.42 -9.82
C THR A 288 -1.24 19.21 -8.51
N MET A 289 -0.14 19.05 -7.77
CA MET A 289 -0.02 19.59 -6.42
C MET A 289 0.70 20.94 -6.36
N ILE A 290 1.58 21.21 -7.32
CA ILE A 290 2.31 22.49 -7.41
C ILE A 290 1.68 23.39 -8.48
N GLY A 291 1.13 22.81 -9.55
CA GLY A 291 0.60 23.57 -10.69
C GLY A 291 1.65 23.87 -11.76
N GLU A 292 2.79 23.17 -11.72
CA GLU A 292 3.94 23.42 -12.59
C GLU A 292 4.44 22.12 -13.22
N THR A 293 5.09 22.22 -14.38
CA THR A 293 5.83 21.09 -14.95
C THR A 293 6.95 20.66 -13.99
N ARG A 294 7.19 19.35 -13.88
CA ARG A 294 8.28 18.82 -13.06
C ARG A 294 9.62 19.45 -13.45
N PRO A 295 10.37 20.02 -12.49
CA PRO A 295 11.66 20.61 -12.77
C PRO A 295 12.72 19.54 -13.07
N ASP A 296 13.89 19.97 -13.53
CA ASP A 296 14.98 19.03 -13.79
C ASP A 296 15.53 18.40 -12.51
N ASN A 297 16.30 17.32 -12.66
CA ASN A 297 16.83 16.56 -11.53
C ASN A 297 17.78 17.39 -10.62
N ASN A 298 18.49 18.38 -11.16
CA ASN A 298 19.41 19.19 -10.35
C ASN A 298 18.64 20.12 -9.41
N GLU A 299 17.56 20.72 -9.92
CA GLU A 299 16.65 21.54 -9.11
C GLU A 299 15.92 20.70 -8.07
N ILE A 300 15.43 19.50 -8.43
CA ILE A 300 14.81 18.56 -7.47
C ILE A 300 15.80 18.24 -6.34
N ILE A 301 17.06 17.93 -6.67
CA ILE A 301 18.09 17.66 -5.66
C ILE A 301 18.36 18.88 -4.77
N SER A 302 18.36 20.08 -5.35
CA SER A 302 18.52 21.32 -4.58
C SER A 302 17.37 21.55 -3.61
N LEU A 303 16.13 21.47 -4.09
CA LEU A 303 14.92 21.65 -3.29
C LEU A 303 14.80 20.61 -2.17
N ALA A 304 15.09 19.34 -2.48
CA ALA A 304 15.03 18.26 -1.49
C ALA A 304 16.05 18.42 -0.36
N LYS A 305 17.22 19.05 -0.62
CA LYS A 305 18.24 19.34 0.41
C LYS A 305 17.79 20.43 1.38
N ASN A 306 16.90 21.33 0.95
CA ASN A 306 16.36 22.38 1.81
C ASN A 306 15.23 21.87 2.72
N PHE A 307 14.64 20.71 2.40
CA PHE A 307 13.62 20.11 3.24
C PHE A 307 14.19 19.75 4.63
N ASN A 308 13.62 20.35 5.67
CA ASN A 308 13.99 20.07 7.04
C ASN A 308 12.89 19.25 7.75
N PRO A 309 13.12 17.97 8.07
CA PRO A 309 12.16 17.13 8.79
C PRO A 309 12.00 17.52 10.26
N ASN A 310 12.65 18.59 10.75
CA ASN A 310 12.45 19.11 12.10
C ASN A 310 11.75 20.48 12.10
N GLN A 311 11.50 21.08 10.93
CA GLN A 311 10.91 22.43 10.79
C GLN A 311 9.78 22.42 9.74
N TYR A 312 8.77 21.61 9.99
CA TYR A 312 7.71 21.30 9.02
C TYR A 312 6.91 22.51 8.51
N GLU A 313 6.74 23.55 9.32
CA GLU A 313 5.98 24.75 8.93
C GLU A 313 6.74 25.62 7.90
N GLN A 314 8.07 25.51 7.90
CA GLN A 314 8.96 26.32 7.07
C GLN A 314 9.15 25.73 5.67
N ASN A 315 8.95 24.41 5.51
CA ASN A 315 9.06 23.77 4.20
C ASN A 315 7.99 24.31 3.24
N SER A 316 8.42 24.63 2.03
CA SER A 316 7.54 24.91 0.90
C SER A 316 6.95 23.63 0.31
N ASN A 317 5.89 23.76 -0.49
CA ASN A 317 5.30 22.62 -1.19
C ASN A 317 6.29 21.98 -2.18
N LYS A 318 7.11 22.81 -2.86
CA LYS A 318 8.13 22.33 -3.80
C LYS A 318 9.22 21.52 -3.09
N GLU A 319 9.74 22.01 -1.96
CA GLU A 319 10.75 21.29 -1.15
C GLU A 319 10.20 19.97 -0.61
N THR A 320 8.94 19.97 -0.15
CA THR A 320 8.28 18.77 0.37
C THR A 320 8.08 17.72 -0.73
N LEU A 321 7.64 18.12 -1.93
CA LEU A 321 7.45 17.21 -3.05
C LEU A 321 8.79 16.68 -3.58
N ALA A 322 9.79 17.56 -3.74
CA ALA A 322 11.13 17.17 -4.17
C ALA A 322 11.78 16.17 -3.19
N TRP A 323 11.62 16.39 -1.89
CA TRP A 323 12.07 15.44 -0.87
C TRP A 323 11.38 14.09 -1.00
N LEU A 324 10.05 14.08 -1.18
CA LEU A 324 9.28 12.85 -1.33
C LEU A 324 9.69 12.07 -2.59
N GLU A 325 10.06 12.78 -3.64
CA GLU A 325 10.56 12.22 -4.90
C GLU A 325 11.91 11.54 -4.73
N LEU A 326 12.90 12.23 -4.15
CA LEU A 326 14.19 11.59 -3.85
C LEU A 326 14.03 10.40 -2.89
N TYR A 327 13.15 10.53 -1.89
CA TYR A 327 12.85 9.46 -0.96
C TYR A 327 12.32 8.21 -1.69
N ALA A 328 11.38 8.38 -2.63
CA ALA A 328 10.84 7.29 -3.43
C ALA A 328 11.94 6.62 -4.27
N TYR A 329 12.83 7.43 -4.85
CA TYR A 329 13.93 6.94 -5.68
C TYR A 329 14.96 6.13 -4.86
N ASP A 330 15.36 6.61 -3.69
CA ASP A 330 16.29 5.88 -2.82
C ASP A 330 15.69 4.59 -2.25
N LEU A 331 14.38 4.59 -1.97
CA LEU A 331 13.67 3.37 -1.64
C LEU A 331 13.59 2.40 -2.83
N ALA A 332 13.34 2.90 -4.05
CA ALA A 332 13.34 2.07 -5.24
C ALA A 332 14.68 1.35 -5.44
N LYS A 333 15.81 2.05 -5.23
CA LYS A 333 17.15 1.44 -5.27
C LYS A 333 17.28 0.30 -4.26
N LEU A 334 16.85 0.52 -3.02
CA LEU A 334 16.92 -0.48 -1.96
C LEU A 334 16.04 -1.71 -2.28
N VAL A 335 14.84 -1.49 -2.82
CA VAL A 335 13.92 -2.54 -3.23
C VAL A 335 14.45 -3.30 -4.45
N TYR A 336 15.01 -2.61 -5.45
CA TYR A 336 15.66 -3.21 -6.62
C TYR A 336 16.78 -4.16 -6.20
N LYS A 337 17.69 -3.66 -5.35
CA LYS A 337 18.80 -4.44 -4.81
C LYS A 337 18.26 -5.67 -4.08
N CYS A 338 17.30 -5.48 -3.16
CA CYS A 338 16.68 -6.56 -2.39
C CYS A 338 16.03 -7.64 -3.26
N ILE A 339 15.33 -7.27 -4.35
CA ILE A 339 14.61 -8.22 -5.20
C ILE A 339 15.56 -8.97 -6.15
N LEU A 340 16.55 -8.28 -6.71
CA LEU A 340 17.34 -8.79 -7.86
C LEU A 340 18.78 -9.17 -7.52
N ASP A 341 19.28 -8.78 -6.35
CA ASP A 341 20.70 -8.87 -6.00
C ASP A 341 21.66 -8.14 -6.96
N LYS A 342 21.22 -6.98 -7.47
CA LYS A 342 21.96 -6.15 -8.41
C LYS A 342 22.15 -4.74 -7.90
N ASP A 343 23.27 -4.12 -8.28
CA ASP A 343 23.52 -2.72 -8.00
C ASP A 343 22.65 -1.85 -8.91
N PRO A 344 21.82 -0.93 -8.37
CA PRO A 344 21.01 -0.01 -9.18
C PRO A 344 21.82 1.09 -9.89
N SER A 345 23.16 1.04 -9.85
CA SER A 345 24.06 1.97 -10.54
C SER A 345 24.20 1.71 -12.05
N GLU A 346 23.58 0.65 -12.58
CA GLU A 346 23.52 0.37 -14.02
C GLU A 346 22.75 1.46 -14.78
N GLU A 347 23.19 1.82 -16.00
CA GLU A 347 22.57 2.89 -16.82
C GLU A 347 21.07 2.61 -17.05
N ASN A 348 20.23 3.63 -16.82
CA ASN A 348 18.76 3.68 -16.95
C ASN A 348 17.90 3.22 -15.75
N PHE A 349 18.39 3.34 -14.51
CA PHE A 349 17.55 3.13 -13.32
C PHE A 349 16.48 4.23 -13.12
N ASP A 350 15.24 3.81 -12.85
CA ASP A 350 14.06 4.65 -12.58
C ASP A 350 13.13 4.01 -11.52
N LEU A 351 12.02 4.68 -11.16
CA LEU A 351 11.03 4.15 -10.20
C LEU A 351 10.33 2.86 -10.69
N HIS A 352 10.29 2.63 -12.00
CA HIS A 352 9.68 1.47 -12.62
C HIS A 352 10.62 0.24 -12.63
N SER A 353 11.93 0.46 -12.51
CA SER A 353 12.99 -0.54 -12.65
C SER A 353 12.84 -1.76 -11.72
N PRO A 354 12.48 -1.63 -10.42
CA PRO A 354 12.25 -2.79 -9.55
C PRO A 354 11.19 -3.74 -10.09
N LEU A 355 10.12 -3.19 -10.69
CA LEU A 355 9.02 -3.98 -11.24
C LEU A 355 9.32 -4.46 -12.65
N ARG A 356 9.86 -3.60 -13.52
CA ARG A 356 10.21 -3.93 -14.92
C ARG A 356 11.20 -5.08 -14.99
N SER A 357 12.25 -5.03 -14.15
CA SER A 357 13.26 -6.08 -14.08
C SER A 357 12.80 -7.27 -13.23
N GLY A 358 12.01 -7.04 -12.17
CA GLY A 358 11.53 -8.04 -11.21
C GLY A 358 10.33 -8.90 -11.67
N PHE A 359 9.47 -8.30 -12.50
CA PHE A 359 8.15 -8.80 -12.87
C PHE A 359 7.74 -8.22 -14.24
N PRO A 360 8.45 -8.55 -15.34
CA PRO A 360 8.27 -7.88 -16.63
C PRO A 360 6.84 -7.96 -17.19
N ASN A 361 6.17 -9.11 -17.05
CA ASN A 361 4.77 -9.28 -17.49
C ASN A 361 3.81 -8.33 -16.74
N LEU A 362 4.04 -8.15 -15.43
CA LEU A 362 3.27 -7.27 -14.56
C LEU A 362 3.51 -5.81 -14.91
N ALA A 363 4.77 -5.44 -15.18
CA ALA A 363 5.13 -4.10 -15.61
C ALA A 363 4.52 -3.75 -16.99
N GLU A 364 4.49 -4.69 -17.94
CA GLU A 364 3.89 -4.45 -19.26
C GLU A 364 2.37 -4.24 -19.16
N GLN A 365 1.68 -5.04 -18.34
CA GLN A 365 0.24 -4.85 -18.09
C GLN A 365 -0.07 -3.48 -17.47
N LEU A 366 0.79 -3.00 -16.57
CA LEU A 366 0.63 -1.68 -15.96
C LEU A 366 0.91 -0.56 -16.95
N LYS A 367 1.92 -0.71 -17.82
CA LYS A 367 2.23 0.26 -18.86
C LYS A 367 1.05 0.49 -19.81
N ILE A 368 0.44 -0.58 -20.35
CA ILE A 368 -0.73 -0.49 -21.25
C ILE A 368 -1.87 0.27 -20.58
N ARG A 369 -2.06 0.04 -19.28
CA ARG A 369 -3.07 0.75 -18.49
C ARG A 369 -2.69 2.21 -18.27
N GLU A 370 -1.44 2.51 -17.90
CA GLU A 370 -0.97 3.88 -17.69
C GLU A 370 -1.15 4.73 -18.94
N GLU A 371 -0.92 4.15 -20.13
CA GLU A 371 -1.21 4.75 -21.44
C GLU A 371 -2.72 4.95 -21.67
N SER A 372 -3.55 4.00 -21.22
CA SER A 372 -5.02 4.11 -21.32
C SER A 372 -5.62 5.17 -20.39
N ASP A 373 -5.01 5.37 -19.22
CA ASP A 373 -5.50 6.25 -18.16
C ASP A 373 -4.86 7.67 -18.24
N GLU A 374 -3.84 7.87 -19.09
CA GLU A 374 -3.02 9.08 -19.19
C GLU A 374 -3.86 10.35 -19.38
N PHE A 375 -4.77 10.34 -20.36
CA PHE A 375 -5.67 11.47 -20.61
C PHE A 375 -6.50 11.83 -19.37
N GLY A 376 -7.05 10.83 -18.68
CA GLY A 376 -7.85 11.03 -17.47
C GLY A 376 -7.04 11.65 -16.34
N ARG A 377 -5.78 11.25 -16.19
CA ARG A 377 -4.85 11.79 -15.18
C ARG A 377 -4.50 13.25 -15.45
N TYR A 378 -4.11 13.60 -16.69
CA TYR A 378 -3.80 14.99 -17.05
C TYR A 378 -5.03 15.90 -16.99
N ALA A 379 -6.19 15.42 -17.47
CA ALA A 379 -7.43 16.18 -17.36
C ALA A 379 -7.82 16.43 -15.90
N GLN A 380 -7.66 15.43 -15.03
CA GLN A 380 -7.89 15.59 -13.59
C GLN A 380 -6.92 16.61 -12.95
N ALA A 381 -5.64 16.57 -13.33
CA ALA A 381 -4.62 17.48 -12.83
C ALA A 381 -4.92 18.94 -13.25
N ASP A 382 -5.26 19.15 -14.53
CA ASP A 382 -5.61 20.47 -15.06
C ASP A 382 -6.85 21.06 -14.38
N MET A 383 -7.92 20.26 -14.24
CA MET A 383 -9.11 20.67 -13.49
C MET A 383 -8.80 20.98 -12.02
N THR A 384 -7.90 20.22 -11.40
CA THR A 384 -7.47 20.44 -10.01
C THR A 384 -6.76 21.80 -9.88
N ASN A 385 -5.86 22.13 -10.81
CA ASN A 385 -5.18 23.42 -10.86
C ASN A 385 -6.15 24.57 -11.07
N PHE A 386 -7.09 24.43 -12.01
CA PHE A 386 -8.15 25.42 -12.23
C PHE A 386 -8.94 25.67 -10.94
N MET A 387 -9.39 24.61 -10.27
CA MET A 387 -10.18 24.71 -9.03
C MET A 387 -9.38 25.32 -7.88
N ASN A 388 -8.11 24.95 -7.72
CA ASN A 388 -7.24 25.51 -6.67
C ASN A 388 -7.08 27.03 -6.81
N ASN A 389 -7.12 27.55 -8.03
CA ASN A 389 -7.06 28.99 -8.32
C ASN A 389 -8.43 29.69 -8.29
N ASN A 390 -9.53 28.95 -8.23
CA ASN A 390 -10.90 29.47 -8.32
C ASN A 390 -11.81 28.87 -7.24
N LEU A 391 -11.50 29.11 -5.96
CA LEU A 391 -12.22 28.49 -4.84
C LEU A 391 -13.71 28.86 -4.74
N ASP A 392 -14.08 30.01 -5.27
CA ASP A 392 -15.47 30.49 -5.26
C ASP A 392 -16.23 30.09 -6.54
N TYR A 393 -15.59 29.35 -7.44
CA TYR A 393 -16.25 28.78 -8.61
C TYR A 393 -17.35 27.82 -8.18
N VAL A 394 -18.53 27.99 -8.76
CA VAL A 394 -19.71 27.17 -8.51
C VAL A 394 -19.71 26.01 -9.49
N LEU A 395 -19.66 24.78 -8.98
CA LEU A 395 -19.69 23.59 -9.82
C LEU A 395 -21.11 23.34 -10.34
N GLY A 396 -21.27 23.41 -11.66
CA GLY A 396 -22.48 22.98 -12.34
C GLY A 396 -22.57 21.46 -12.45
N THR A 397 -23.67 20.98 -13.03
CA THR A 397 -23.90 19.53 -13.19
C THR A 397 -22.91 18.90 -14.15
N HIS A 398 -22.56 19.61 -15.23
CA HIS A 398 -21.63 19.10 -16.24
C HIS A 398 -20.22 18.95 -15.67
N GLU A 399 -19.73 19.96 -14.94
CA GLU A 399 -18.42 19.93 -14.29
C GLU A 399 -18.34 18.80 -13.27
N CYS A 400 -19.39 18.58 -12.48
CA CYS A 400 -19.44 17.47 -11.53
C CYS A 400 -19.34 16.10 -12.23
N LEU A 401 -20.10 15.92 -13.33
CA LEU A 401 -20.06 14.67 -14.10
C LEU A 401 -18.70 14.45 -14.77
N THR A 402 -18.09 15.51 -15.31
CA THR A 402 -16.74 15.44 -15.89
C THR A 402 -15.71 15.07 -14.82
N LEU A 403 -15.75 15.67 -13.63
CA LEU A 403 -14.84 15.31 -12.53
C LEU A 403 -15.01 13.86 -12.07
N GLN A 404 -16.25 13.36 -12.05
CA GLN A 404 -16.52 11.95 -11.76
C GLN A 404 -15.98 11.03 -12.85
N ALA A 405 -16.14 11.39 -14.12
CA ALA A 405 -15.60 10.65 -15.25
C ALA A 405 -14.06 10.64 -15.22
N CYS A 406 -13.41 11.79 -14.97
CA CYS A 406 -11.97 11.88 -14.81
C CYS A 406 -11.48 11.04 -13.61
N TYR A 407 -12.21 11.04 -12.49
CA TYR A 407 -11.91 10.16 -11.35
C TYR A 407 -11.99 8.67 -11.73
N ALA A 408 -13.02 8.27 -12.47
CA ALA A 408 -13.20 6.89 -12.91
C ALA A 408 -12.22 6.47 -14.01
N ALA A 409 -11.82 7.39 -14.89
CA ALA A 409 -10.87 7.15 -15.96
C ALA A 409 -9.42 7.12 -15.44
N ALA A 410 -9.10 7.95 -14.45
CA ALA A 410 -7.83 7.88 -13.73
C ALA A 410 -7.83 6.76 -12.69
N ASP A 411 -8.65 5.69 -12.83
CA ASP A 411 -8.85 4.71 -11.77
C ASP A 411 -7.52 4.10 -11.38
N VAL A 412 -7.11 4.35 -10.14
CA VAL A 412 -5.80 3.97 -9.62
C VAL A 412 -5.80 2.56 -9.00
N VAL A 413 -6.76 1.72 -9.38
CA VAL A 413 -6.93 0.35 -8.87
C VAL A 413 -6.01 -0.64 -9.55
N ASN A 414 -5.16 -1.28 -8.75
CA ASN A 414 -4.31 -2.36 -9.21
C ASN A 414 -5.08 -3.66 -9.29
N ALA A 415 -5.00 -4.32 -10.44
CA ALA A 415 -5.26 -5.75 -10.55
C ALA A 415 -4.50 -6.44 -11.68
N PRO A 416 -3.18 -6.63 -11.56
CA PRO A 416 -2.49 -7.39 -12.59
C PRO A 416 -2.16 -8.81 -12.11
N GLU A 417 -2.36 -9.78 -13.01
CA GLU A 417 -1.97 -11.17 -12.83
C GLU A 417 -0.49 -11.30 -13.18
N GLY A 418 0.38 -11.34 -12.16
CA GLY A 418 1.83 -11.44 -12.34
C GLY A 418 2.45 -12.55 -11.52
N GLY A 419 2.72 -13.70 -12.13
CA GLY A 419 3.67 -14.68 -11.61
C GLY A 419 5.11 -14.15 -11.69
N LEU A 420 5.98 -14.56 -10.76
CA LEU A 420 7.41 -14.27 -10.82
C LEU A 420 8.03 -15.08 -11.97
N ASN A 421 8.61 -14.39 -12.96
CA ASN A 421 9.25 -15.01 -14.14
C ASN A 421 10.77 -14.75 -14.19
N ILE A 422 11.43 -14.80 -13.02
CA ILE A 422 12.89 -14.65 -12.92
C ILE A 422 13.47 -15.93 -12.33
N GLU A 423 14.55 -16.40 -12.95
CA GLU A 423 15.45 -17.36 -12.34
C GLU A 423 16.14 -16.70 -11.14
N LEU A 424 15.61 -16.95 -9.94
CA LEU A 424 16.22 -16.48 -8.69
C LEU A 424 17.53 -17.24 -8.46
N THR A 425 18.63 -16.73 -9.02
CA THR A 425 19.96 -17.29 -8.81
C THR A 425 20.46 -16.94 -7.42
N ARG A 426 20.51 -17.93 -6.51
CA ARG A 426 21.22 -17.78 -5.24
C ARG A 426 22.73 -17.71 -5.50
N ARG A 427 23.45 -16.83 -4.81
CA ARG A 427 24.92 -16.90 -4.78
C ARG A 427 25.33 -18.28 -4.27
N LYS A 428 26.26 -18.94 -4.97
CA LYS A 428 26.87 -20.16 -4.43
C LYS A 428 27.56 -19.78 -3.12
N PRO A 429 27.38 -20.56 -2.04
CA PRO A 429 28.16 -20.33 -0.82
C PRO A 429 29.65 -20.50 -1.17
N ASN A 430 30.46 -19.50 -0.78
CA ASN A 430 31.92 -19.57 -0.84
C ASN A 430 32.46 -20.62 0.14
#